data_AF-A0A419KRQ0-F1
#
_entry.id   AF-A0A419KRQ0-F1
#
_cell.length_a   1.000
_cell.length_b   1.000
_cell.length_c   1.000
_cell.angle_alpha   90.00
_cell.angle_beta   90.00
_cell.angle_gamma   90.00
#
_symmetry.space_group_name_H-M   'P 1'
#
loop_
_entity.id
_entity.type
_entity.pdbx_description
1 polymer ?
#
loop_
_entity_poly.entity_id
_entity_poly.type
_entity_poly.pdbx_seq_one_letter_code
_entity_poly.pdbx_strand_id
1 'polypeptide(L)'
;MAVKSTSNSEAKRNSSRTNNTRKSSKMKMASSPSGTEKEERRKTEKKPARYKLVESYWIHNPLAKVNIVSVKGKMRYIAEEAELNPKEEKTYKKLLSFITKELSPPETLDVDLDAYILSEAKRLTKKYRRSLGKFSEESWEKIYYYVIRDLAGYGNLDVLMNDPNIEDISCNGLNKPVYVWHRKYESLPTNI
;
A
#
# COMPACT_ATOMS: atom_id res chain seq x y z
N MET A 1 -45.25 31.56 -11.65
CA MET A 1 -45.66 30.94 -10.37
C MET A 1 -44.46 30.94 -9.44
N ALA A 2 -44.45 31.80 -8.43
CA ALA A 2 -43.45 31.80 -7.36
C ALA A 2 -44.12 32.34 -6.10
N VAL A 3 -44.09 31.55 -5.02
CA VAL A 3 -44.62 31.96 -3.71
C VAL A 3 -43.74 31.40 -2.59
N LYS A 4 -43.28 32.36 -1.77
CA LYS A 4 -43.05 32.35 -0.31
C LYS A 4 -41.93 31.48 0.29
N SER A 5 -41.00 32.15 0.99
CA SER A 5 -40.98 32.17 2.47
C SER A 5 -39.97 33.18 3.06
N THR A 6 -40.50 34.07 3.91
CA THR A 6 -39.96 34.87 5.03
C THR A 6 -39.18 34.04 6.08
N SER A 7 -38.41 34.50 7.08
CA SER A 7 -37.70 35.74 7.51
C SER A 7 -37.14 35.51 8.95
N ASN A 8 -36.04 36.19 9.35
CA ASN A 8 -35.58 36.55 10.74
C ASN A 8 -35.06 35.44 11.70
N SER A 9 -34.16 35.65 12.69
CA SER A 9 -33.67 36.83 13.45
C SER A 9 -32.40 36.53 14.31
N GLU A 10 -31.54 37.55 14.55
CA GLU A 10 -30.82 38.03 15.79
C GLU A 10 -30.25 37.06 16.88
N ALA A 11 -29.30 37.38 17.78
CA ALA A 11 -28.22 38.35 18.02
C ALA A 11 -27.59 38.07 19.43
N LYS A 12 -26.36 38.59 19.68
CA LYS A 12 -25.72 38.94 21.00
C LYS A 12 -25.19 37.76 21.88
N ARG A 13 -24.14 37.85 22.72
CA ARG A 13 -23.47 38.96 23.44
C ARG A 13 -22.10 38.53 24.02
N ASN A 14 -21.30 39.52 24.41
CA ASN A 14 -19.92 39.50 24.94
C ASN A 14 -19.93 39.89 26.44
N SER A 15 -19.00 39.41 27.30
CA SER A 15 -18.44 40.20 28.44
C SER A 15 -17.31 39.51 29.23
N SER A 16 -16.25 40.28 29.47
CA SER A 16 -15.10 40.11 30.38
C SER A 16 -15.39 40.53 31.84
N ARG A 17 -14.62 40.04 32.82
CA ARG A 17 -14.46 40.68 34.15
C ARG A 17 -13.10 40.39 34.80
N THR A 18 -12.72 41.30 35.70
CA THR A 18 -11.38 41.80 36.07
C THR A 18 -10.86 41.39 37.46
N ASN A 19 -9.53 41.42 37.61
CA ASN A 19 -8.62 41.68 38.75
C ASN A 19 -9.19 42.00 40.16
N ASN A 20 -8.52 41.55 41.25
CA ASN A 20 -7.69 42.43 42.13
C ASN A 20 -6.88 41.71 43.26
N THR A 21 -5.78 42.38 43.61
CA THR A 21 -4.72 42.32 44.64
C THR A 21 -4.99 41.94 46.12
N ARG A 22 -3.96 41.47 46.90
CA ARG A 22 -3.10 42.26 47.85
C ARG A 22 -2.28 41.43 48.90
N LYS A 23 -1.00 41.81 49.06
CA LYS A 23 -0.12 42.00 50.27
C LYS A 23 0.31 40.88 51.26
N SER A 24 1.62 40.57 51.19
CA SER A 24 2.73 40.55 52.20
C SER A 24 2.53 40.28 53.71
N SER A 25 3.32 39.34 54.28
CA SER A 25 4.03 39.48 55.58
C SER A 25 5.13 38.41 55.87
N LYS A 26 6.38 38.90 56.02
CA LYS A 26 7.48 38.58 56.97
C LYS A 26 7.89 37.14 57.41
N MET A 27 9.21 36.90 57.23
CA MET A 27 10.24 36.49 58.22
C MET A 27 10.70 35.01 58.35
N LYS A 28 11.97 34.77 57.96
CA LYS A 28 13.13 34.21 58.74
C LYS A 28 13.96 33.18 57.95
N MET A 29 15.28 33.34 58.08
CA MET A 29 16.34 32.50 57.50
C MET A 29 16.61 31.25 58.35
N ALA A 30 16.98 30.14 57.72
CA ALA A 30 18.25 29.42 57.97
C ALA A 30 18.33 28.05 57.23
N SER A 31 19.54 27.77 56.75
CA SER A 31 20.21 26.46 56.51
C SER A 31 19.66 25.45 55.49
N SER A 32 20.41 25.30 54.38
CA SER A 32 20.52 24.10 53.53
C SER A 32 21.15 22.92 54.31
N PRO A 33 21.04 21.63 53.89
CA PRO A 33 21.56 21.16 52.61
C PRO A 33 20.77 20.03 51.88
N SER A 34 21.02 19.98 50.57
CA SER A 34 21.15 18.79 49.73
C SER A 34 20.05 17.71 49.72
N GLY A 35 19.36 17.63 48.58
CA GLY A 35 18.58 16.46 48.17
C GLY A 35 18.03 16.68 46.77
N THR A 36 18.89 16.72 45.75
CA THR A 36 18.44 16.67 44.35
C THR A 36 17.98 15.25 44.04
N GLU A 37 16.70 14.99 44.25
CA GLU A 37 16.02 13.83 43.67
C GLU A 37 16.02 13.99 42.15
N LYS A 38 17.04 13.43 41.50
CA LYS A 38 17.01 13.19 40.06
C LYS A 38 16.12 11.99 39.81
N GLU A 39 14.88 12.28 39.46
CA GLU A 39 13.93 11.34 38.90
C GLU A 39 14.55 10.73 37.61
N GLU A 40 15.12 9.54 37.77
CA GLU A 40 15.77 8.79 36.72
C GLU A 40 14.69 8.25 35.78
N ARG A 41 14.32 9.06 34.79
CA ARG A 41 13.49 8.65 33.66
C ARG A 41 14.19 7.51 32.95
N ARG A 42 13.84 6.27 33.30
CA ARG A 42 14.18 5.05 32.55
C ARG A 42 13.63 5.21 31.13
N LYS A 43 14.50 5.67 30.22
CA LYS A 43 14.29 5.54 28.77
C LYS A 43 14.21 4.04 28.50
N THR A 44 12.99 3.53 28.34
CA THR A 44 12.78 2.21 27.77
C THR A 44 13.21 2.28 26.31
N GLU A 45 14.47 1.94 26.06
CA GLU A 45 14.97 1.68 24.72
C GLU A 45 14.09 0.59 24.11
N LYS A 46 13.20 0.98 23.18
CA LYS A 46 12.41 0.06 22.40
C LYS A 46 13.37 -0.78 21.58
N LYS A 47 13.64 -2.02 22.03
CA LYS A 47 14.41 -3.02 21.27
C LYS A 47 13.93 -3.00 19.80
N PRO A 48 14.84 -2.91 18.82
CA PRO A 48 14.44 -2.87 17.42
C PRO A 48 13.61 -4.12 17.11
N ALA A 49 12.52 -3.91 16.38
CA ALA A 49 11.65 -5.00 15.95
C ALA A 49 12.51 -6.01 15.17
N ARG A 50 12.65 -7.23 15.69
CA ARG A 50 13.37 -8.30 14.99
C ARG A 50 12.58 -8.67 13.75
N TYR A 51 13.03 -8.21 12.58
CA TYR A 51 12.61 -8.66 11.26
C TYR A 51 13.50 -9.85 10.88
N LYS A 52 12.90 -10.96 10.48
CA LYS A 52 13.61 -12.16 10.05
C LYS A 52 12.95 -12.72 8.79
N LEU A 53 13.72 -12.84 7.70
CA LEU A 53 13.31 -13.62 6.53
C LEU A 53 13.34 -15.12 6.87
N VAL A 54 12.26 -15.82 6.60
CA VAL A 54 12.10 -17.26 6.92
C VAL A 54 12.23 -18.10 5.65
N GLU A 55 11.50 -17.73 4.59
CA GLU A 55 11.52 -18.42 3.30
C GLU A 55 11.34 -17.39 2.19
N SER A 56 11.95 -17.63 1.03
CA SER A 56 11.80 -16.80 -0.18
C SER A 56 11.80 -17.70 -1.41
N TYR A 57 10.83 -17.50 -2.31
CA TYR A 57 10.70 -18.28 -3.54
C TYR A 57 10.03 -17.46 -4.65
N TRP A 58 10.35 -17.80 -5.90
CA TRP A 58 9.82 -17.12 -7.08
C TRP A 58 8.44 -17.66 -7.46
N ILE A 59 7.55 -16.75 -7.83
CA ILE A 59 6.28 -17.07 -8.51
C ILE A 59 6.45 -16.82 -10.01
N HIS A 60 6.96 -15.64 -10.38
CA HIS A 60 7.36 -15.30 -11.75
C HIS A 60 8.79 -14.77 -11.73
N ASN A 61 9.77 -15.60 -12.10
CA ASN A 61 11.18 -15.17 -12.08
C ASN A 61 11.50 -14.25 -13.28
N PRO A 62 12.17 -13.09 -13.11
CA PRO A 62 12.64 -12.43 -11.87
C PRO A 62 11.71 -11.33 -11.35
N LEU A 63 10.45 -11.32 -11.79
CA LEU A 63 9.53 -10.20 -11.65
C LEU A 63 8.66 -10.26 -10.39
N ALA A 64 8.40 -11.43 -9.83
CA ALA A 64 7.57 -11.60 -8.65
C ALA A 64 8.05 -12.77 -7.79
N LYS A 65 8.29 -12.49 -6.51
CA LYS A 65 8.64 -13.48 -5.49
C LYS A 65 7.82 -13.27 -4.23
N VAL A 66 7.79 -14.32 -3.43
CA VAL A 66 7.14 -14.33 -2.13
C VAL A 66 8.23 -14.39 -1.07
N ASN A 67 8.08 -13.57 -0.03
CA ASN A 67 8.89 -13.65 1.17
C ASN A 67 8.00 -13.93 2.38
N ILE A 68 8.26 -15.04 3.06
CA ILE A 68 7.66 -15.31 4.37
C ILE A 68 8.58 -14.72 5.43
N VAL A 69 8.05 -13.78 6.21
CA VAL A 69 8.85 -12.99 7.17
C VAL A 69 8.25 -13.06 8.57
N SER A 70 9.10 -13.06 9.58
CA SER A 70 8.69 -12.92 10.99
C SER A 70 9.03 -11.53 11.49
N VAL A 71 8.02 -10.78 11.90
CA VAL A 71 8.16 -9.44 12.48
C VAL A 71 7.66 -9.46 13.92
N LYS A 72 8.58 -9.34 14.88
CA LYS A 72 8.27 -9.45 16.33
C LYS A 72 7.57 -10.77 16.68
N GLY A 73 7.96 -11.88 16.04
CA GLY A 73 7.39 -13.21 16.26
C GLY A 73 6.08 -13.47 15.50
N LYS A 74 5.53 -12.49 14.79
CA LYS A 74 4.35 -12.67 13.94
C LYS A 74 4.77 -12.91 12.50
N MET A 75 4.31 -14.02 11.93
CA MET A 75 4.57 -14.36 10.53
C MET A 75 3.71 -13.50 9.60
N ARG A 76 4.25 -13.17 8.43
CA ARG A 76 3.58 -12.41 7.36
C ARG A 76 4.00 -12.96 6.01
N TYR A 77 3.07 -12.87 5.06
CA TYR A 77 3.31 -13.16 3.66
C TYR A 77 3.57 -11.84 2.93
N ILE A 78 4.67 -11.72 2.20
CA ILE A 78 5.00 -10.50 1.45
C ILE A 78 5.14 -10.88 -0.03
N ALA A 79 4.18 -10.47 -0.85
CA ALA A 79 4.30 -10.47 -2.30
C ALA A 79 5.16 -9.28 -2.73
N GLU A 80 6.33 -9.56 -3.31
CA GLU A 80 7.28 -8.57 -3.83
C GLU A 80 7.32 -8.69 -5.35
N GLU A 81 6.78 -7.68 -6.03
CA GLU A 81 6.77 -7.54 -7.48
C GLU A 81 7.80 -6.49 -7.93
N ALA A 82 8.27 -6.58 -9.17
CA ALA A 82 9.23 -5.67 -9.75
C ALA A 82 8.62 -4.28 -9.93
N GLU A 83 9.12 -3.28 -9.19
CA GLU A 83 8.55 -1.94 -9.23
C GLU A 83 8.65 -1.27 -10.62
N LEU A 84 7.56 -0.62 -11.00
CA LEU A 84 7.54 0.30 -12.14
C LEU A 84 7.97 1.69 -11.68
N ASN A 85 8.96 2.26 -12.36
CA ASN A 85 9.29 3.67 -12.21
C ASN A 85 8.17 4.55 -12.82
N PRO A 86 8.13 5.86 -12.52
CA PRO A 86 7.02 6.72 -12.98
C PRO A 86 6.84 6.77 -14.51
N LYS A 87 7.91 6.59 -15.30
CA LYS A 87 7.82 6.55 -16.77
C LYS A 87 7.26 5.22 -17.25
N GLU A 88 7.69 4.11 -16.64
CA GLU A 88 7.18 2.78 -16.92
C GLU A 88 5.70 2.69 -16.56
N GLU A 89 5.30 3.16 -15.37
CA GLU A 89 3.90 3.15 -14.92
C GLU A 89 3.00 3.95 -15.86
N LYS A 90 3.43 5.15 -16.29
CA LYS A 90 2.69 5.94 -17.27
C LYS A 90 2.54 5.21 -18.60
N THR A 91 3.56 4.47 -19.01
CA THR A 91 3.57 3.71 -20.26
C THR A 91 2.67 2.49 -20.16
N TYR A 92 2.74 1.74 -19.06
CA TYR A 92 1.84 0.64 -18.74
C TYR A 92 0.38 1.09 -18.79
N LYS A 93 0.00 2.18 -18.09
CA LYS A 93 -1.38 2.70 -18.11
C LYS A 93 -1.83 3.09 -19.52
N LYS A 94 -0.92 3.66 -20.31
CA LYS A 94 -1.21 4.05 -21.69
C LYS A 94 -1.39 2.83 -22.60
N LEU A 95 -0.52 1.84 -22.48
CA LEU A 95 -0.62 0.58 -23.22
C LEU A 95 -1.91 -0.15 -22.85
N LEU A 96 -2.25 -0.25 -21.57
CA LEU A 96 -3.51 -0.80 -21.08
C LEU A 96 -4.72 -0.09 -21.71
N SER A 97 -4.67 1.24 -21.82
CA SER A 97 -5.74 2.02 -22.46
C SER A 97 -5.84 1.79 -23.98
N PHE A 98 -4.74 1.40 -24.64
CA PHE A 98 -4.76 1.06 -26.06
C PHE A 98 -5.30 -0.34 -26.28
N ILE A 99 -4.85 -1.30 -25.45
CA ILE A 99 -5.34 -2.67 -25.50
C ILE A 99 -6.85 -2.67 -25.26
N THR A 100 -7.34 -2.10 -24.17
CA THR A 100 -8.78 -2.09 -23.87
C THR A 100 -9.67 -1.42 -24.93
N LYS A 101 -9.12 -0.55 -25.79
CA LYS A 101 -9.85 0.07 -26.92
C LYS A 101 -9.81 -0.73 -28.22
N GLU A 102 -8.74 -1.48 -28.46
CA GLU A 102 -8.51 -2.21 -29.71
C GLU A 102 -8.66 -3.73 -29.56
N LEU A 103 -8.68 -4.24 -28.33
CA LEU A 103 -8.69 -5.67 -28.05
C LEU A 103 -10.00 -6.26 -28.55
N SER A 104 -9.86 -7.18 -29.49
CA SER A 104 -10.96 -8.03 -29.91
C SER A 104 -10.92 -9.32 -29.10
N PRO A 105 -12.07 -9.94 -28.80
CA PRO A 105 -12.11 -11.27 -28.23
C PRO A 105 -11.31 -12.24 -29.11
N PRO A 106 -10.58 -13.21 -28.53
CA PRO A 106 -9.96 -14.25 -29.32
C PRO A 106 -11.03 -15.01 -30.12
N GLU A 107 -10.66 -15.48 -31.31
CA GLU A 107 -11.60 -16.17 -32.23
C GLU A 107 -12.11 -17.50 -31.64
N THR A 108 -11.36 -18.07 -30.70
CA THR A 108 -11.72 -19.30 -29.99
C THR A 108 -11.48 -19.14 -28.48
N LEU A 109 -12.17 -19.95 -27.68
CA LEU A 109 -12.05 -19.93 -26.22
C LEU A 109 -10.88 -20.78 -25.71
N ASP A 110 -10.25 -21.58 -26.56
CA ASP A 110 -9.18 -22.52 -26.20
C ASP A 110 -7.78 -21.95 -26.47
N VAL A 111 -7.64 -20.64 -26.23
CA VAL A 111 -6.39 -19.89 -26.45
C VAL A 111 -5.74 -19.62 -25.10
N ASP A 112 -4.42 -19.80 -25.06
CA ASP A 112 -3.60 -19.28 -23.96
C ASP A 112 -3.75 -17.76 -23.88
N LEU A 113 -4.50 -17.31 -22.88
CA LEU A 113 -4.89 -15.91 -22.73
C LEU A 113 -3.66 -15.03 -22.45
N ASP A 114 -2.69 -15.52 -21.68
CA ASP A 114 -1.46 -14.80 -21.37
C ASP A 114 -0.65 -14.56 -22.65
N ALA A 115 -0.50 -15.61 -23.45
CA ALA A 115 0.19 -15.53 -24.75
C ALA A 115 -0.53 -14.58 -25.70
N TYR A 116 -1.86 -14.62 -25.76
CA TYR A 116 -2.67 -13.73 -26.58
C TYR A 116 -2.49 -12.27 -26.18
N ILE A 117 -2.69 -11.94 -24.90
CA ILE A 117 -2.53 -10.58 -24.37
C ILE A 117 -1.10 -10.08 -24.57
N LEU A 118 -0.08 -10.92 -24.36
CA LEU A 118 1.31 -10.55 -24.62
C LEU A 118 1.55 -10.23 -26.10
N SER A 119 0.99 -11.02 -27.00
CA SER A 119 1.12 -10.81 -28.45
C SER A 119 0.49 -9.47 -28.87
N GLU A 120 -0.70 -9.17 -28.35
CA GLU A 120 -1.41 -7.91 -28.61
C GLU A 120 -0.69 -6.71 -27.98
N ALA A 121 -0.18 -6.85 -26.76
CA ALA A 121 0.64 -5.83 -26.12
C ALA A 121 1.87 -5.51 -26.97
N LYS A 122 2.60 -6.53 -27.47
CA LYS A 122 3.75 -6.35 -28.35
C LYS A 122 3.37 -5.71 -29.69
N ARG A 123 2.24 -6.10 -30.28
CA ARG A 123 1.70 -5.51 -31.52
C ARG A 123 1.43 -4.02 -31.35
N LEU A 124 0.75 -3.63 -30.26
CA LEU A 124 0.42 -2.24 -29.96
C LEU A 124 1.65 -1.42 -29.55
N THR A 125 2.61 -2.01 -28.85
CA THR A 125 3.91 -1.38 -28.57
C THR A 125 4.63 -1.00 -29.87
N LYS A 126 4.61 -1.88 -30.89
CA LYS A 126 5.19 -1.57 -32.21
C LYS A 126 4.40 -0.48 -32.94
N LYS A 127 3.07 -0.61 -33.00
CA LYS A 127 2.17 0.36 -33.67
C LYS A 127 2.28 1.76 -33.08
N TYR A 128 2.36 1.87 -31.75
CA TYR A 128 2.38 3.14 -31.02
C TYR A 128 3.75 3.48 -30.40
N ARG A 129 4.85 2.94 -30.94
CA ARG A 129 6.22 3.12 -30.41
C ARG A 129 6.58 4.58 -30.14
N ARG A 130 6.19 5.50 -31.04
CA ARG A 130 6.46 6.95 -30.89
C ARG A 130 5.74 7.57 -29.69
N SER A 131 4.61 7.00 -29.31
CA SER A 131 3.71 7.50 -28.27
C SER A 131 4.03 6.91 -26.88
N LEU A 132 4.53 5.67 -26.84
CA LEU A 132 4.80 4.94 -25.61
C LEU A 132 6.19 5.23 -25.03
N GLY A 133 7.16 5.61 -25.87
CA GLY A 133 8.52 5.95 -25.42
C GLY A 133 9.55 4.87 -25.74
N LYS A 134 10.79 5.09 -25.29
CA LYS A 134 11.91 4.16 -25.46
C LYS A 134 12.34 3.64 -24.09
N PHE A 135 12.42 2.33 -23.98
CA PHE A 135 12.78 1.61 -22.77
C PHE A 135 13.77 0.50 -23.12
N SER A 136 14.53 0.01 -22.12
CA SER A 136 15.32 -1.22 -22.24
C SER A 136 14.38 -2.44 -22.36
N GLU A 137 14.94 -3.59 -22.74
CA GLU A 137 14.19 -4.85 -22.78
C GLU A 137 13.66 -5.22 -21.37
N GLU A 138 14.49 -5.09 -20.33
CA GLU A 138 14.09 -5.33 -18.93
C GLU A 138 12.89 -4.45 -18.49
N SER A 139 12.89 -3.18 -18.88
CA SER A 139 11.77 -2.29 -18.59
C SER A 139 10.50 -2.71 -19.34
N TRP A 140 10.62 -3.19 -20.58
CA TRP A 140 9.48 -3.72 -21.32
C TRP A 140 8.96 -5.03 -20.72
N GLU A 141 9.83 -5.91 -20.25
CA GLU A 141 9.44 -7.13 -19.54
C GLU A 141 8.60 -6.81 -18.30
N LYS A 142 9.04 -5.84 -17.48
CA LYS A 142 8.23 -5.36 -16.35
C LYS A 142 6.88 -4.81 -16.81
N ILE A 143 6.86 -3.94 -17.83
CA ILE A 143 5.60 -3.36 -18.33
C ILE A 143 4.65 -4.46 -18.83
N TYR A 144 5.14 -5.44 -19.58
CA TYR A 144 4.34 -6.54 -20.08
C TYR A 144 3.83 -7.45 -18.96
N TYR A 145 4.64 -7.69 -17.93
CA TYR A 145 4.20 -8.40 -16.73
C TYR A 145 2.96 -7.75 -16.13
N TYR A 146 2.98 -6.44 -15.86
CA TYR A 146 1.80 -5.75 -15.31
C TYR A 146 0.60 -5.74 -16.27
N VAL A 147 0.83 -5.68 -17.58
CA VAL A 147 -0.27 -5.77 -18.56
C VAL A 147 -0.95 -7.14 -18.52
N ILE A 148 -0.17 -8.23 -18.52
CA ILE A 148 -0.72 -9.60 -18.44
C ILE A 148 -1.40 -9.81 -17.10
N ARG A 149 -0.71 -9.48 -16.00
CA ARG A 149 -1.20 -9.57 -14.63
C ARG A 149 -2.58 -8.94 -14.43
N ASP A 150 -2.81 -7.78 -15.06
CA ASP A 150 -4.04 -7.02 -14.88
C ASP A 150 -5.14 -7.32 -15.91
N LEU A 151 -4.80 -7.89 -17.08
CA LEU A 151 -5.79 -8.20 -18.14
C LEU A 151 -6.15 -9.68 -18.22
N ALA A 152 -5.17 -10.57 -18.09
CA ALA A 152 -5.34 -12.02 -18.14
C ALA A 152 -5.28 -12.67 -16.75
N GLY A 153 -4.47 -12.08 -15.86
CA GLY A 153 -4.30 -12.53 -14.48
C GLY A 153 -5.33 -11.99 -13.50
N TYR A 154 -4.96 -12.00 -12.22
CA TYR A 154 -5.84 -11.62 -11.10
C TYR A 154 -5.49 -10.26 -10.48
N GLY A 155 -4.80 -9.40 -11.23
CA GLY A 155 -4.37 -8.08 -10.81
C GLY A 155 -3.50 -8.12 -9.56
N ASN A 156 -3.87 -7.37 -8.53
CA ASN A 156 -3.10 -7.34 -7.28
C ASN A 156 -3.08 -8.70 -6.54
N LEU A 157 -4.00 -9.62 -6.85
CA LEU A 157 -4.04 -10.96 -6.26
C LEU A 157 -3.25 -11.98 -7.07
N ASP A 158 -2.69 -11.61 -8.22
CA ASP A 158 -2.08 -12.53 -9.17
C ASP A 158 -0.98 -13.39 -8.56
N VAL A 159 -0.08 -12.78 -7.77
CA VAL A 159 0.97 -13.50 -7.04
C VAL A 159 0.39 -14.54 -6.09
N LEU A 160 -0.72 -14.23 -5.41
CA LEU A 160 -1.37 -15.16 -4.47
C LEU A 160 -2.06 -16.31 -5.21
N MET A 161 -2.71 -15.99 -6.34
CA MET A 161 -3.45 -16.95 -7.16
C MET A 161 -2.52 -17.95 -7.86
N ASN A 162 -1.32 -17.50 -8.25
CA ASN A 162 -0.31 -18.33 -8.89
C ASN A 162 0.62 -19.04 -7.90
N ASP A 163 0.46 -18.83 -6.59
CA ASP A 163 1.29 -19.48 -5.57
C ASP A 163 0.72 -20.86 -5.17
N PRO A 164 1.41 -21.96 -5.50
CA PRO A 164 0.93 -23.32 -5.21
C PRO A 164 0.91 -23.66 -3.71
N ASN A 165 1.50 -22.82 -2.85
CA ASN A 165 1.49 -23.02 -1.41
C ASN A 165 0.27 -22.39 -0.73
N ILE A 166 -0.55 -21.64 -1.45
CA ILE A 166 -1.78 -21.04 -0.94
C ILE A 166 -2.95 -21.99 -1.19
N GLU A 167 -3.75 -22.21 -0.15
CA GLU A 167 -4.99 -23.01 -0.23
C GLU A 167 -6.21 -22.08 -0.32
N ASP A 168 -6.26 -21.06 0.54
CA ASP A 168 -7.37 -20.11 0.61
C ASP A 168 -6.87 -18.65 0.61
N ILE A 169 -7.69 -17.75 0.05
CA ILE A 169 -7.51 -16.30 0.08
C ILE A 169 -8.75 -15.66 0.70
N SER A 170 -8.57 -14.85 1.74
CA SER A 170 -9.67 -14.20 2.48
C SER A 170 -9.53 -12.68 2.46
N CYS A 171 -10.49 -12.00 1.84
CA CYS A 171 -10.60 -10.55 1.83
C CYS A 171 -11.74 -10.08 2.74
N ASN A 172 -11.39 -9.62 3.95
CA ASN A 172 -12.35 -9.38 5.04
C ASN A 172 -12.94 -7.95 5.08
N GLY A 173 -12.66 -7.14 4.06
CA GLY A 173 -13.18 -5.77 3.93
C GLY A 173 -12.09 -4.72 3.71
N LEU A 174 -12.53 -3.47 3.55
CA LEU A 174 -11.68 -2.34 3.22
C LEU A 174 -10.63 -2.05 4.30
N ASN A 175 -9.43 -1.64 3.87
CA ASN A 175 -8.30 -1.28 4.74
C ASN A 175 -7.86 -2.40 5.71
N LYS A 176 -8.21 -3.64 5.42
CA LYS A 176 -7.70 -4.83 6.09
C LYS A 176 -6.77 -5.55 5.12
N PRO A 177 -5.66 -6.12 5.61
CA PRO A 177 -4.81 -6.93 4.74
C PRO A 177 -5.61 -8.13 4.22
N VAL A 178 -5.34 -8.52 2.98
CA VAL A 178 -5.76 -9.84 2.49
C VAL A 178 -5.05 -10.90 3.31
N TYR A 179 -5.77 -11.93 3.75
CA TYR A 179 -5.21 -13.08 4.44
C TYR A 179 -5.10 -14.25 3.48
N VAL A 180 -4.06 -15.08 3.67
CA VAL A 180 -3.91 -16.34 2.96
C VAL A 180 -3.77 -17.49 3.94
N TRP A 181 -4.28 -18.66 3.57
CA TRP A 181 -3.96 -19.91 4.25
C TRP A 181 -2.82 -20.60 3.50
N HIS A 182 -1.61 -20.53 4.07
CA HIS A 182 -0.41 -21.11 3.49
C HIS A 182 -0.15 -22.51 4.05
N ARG A 183 0.08 -23.51 3.19
CA ARG A 183 0.25 -24.93 3.56
C ARG A 183 1.19 -25.20 4.74
N LYS A 184 2.30 -24.47 4.82
CA LYS A 184 3.32 -24.60 5.89
C LYS A 184 3.13 -23.67 7.09
N TYR A 185 2.44 -22.54 6.91
CA TYR A 185 2.48 -21.41 7.85
C TYR A 185 1.09 -20.95 8.29
N GLU A 186 0.05 -21.65 7.87
CA GLU A 186 -1.36 -21.41 8.18
C GLU A 186 -1.79 -19.99 7.79
N SER A 187 -2.61 -19.34 8.61
CA SER A 187 -3.16 -18.01 8.32
C SER A 187 -2.09 -16.91 8.43
N LEU A 188 -1.78 -16.28 7.30
CA LEU A 188 -0.83 -15.17 7.22
C LEU A 188 -1.52 -13.90 6.69
N PRO A 189 -1.33 -12.74 7.34
CA PRO A 189 -1.68 -11.46 6.72
C PRO A 189 -0.66 -11.12 5.63
N THR A 190 -1.15 -10.61 4.50
CA THR A 190 -0.34 -10.16 3.37
C THR A 190 0.00 -8.65 3.45
N ASN A 191 0.76 -8.14 2.47
CA ASN A 191 1.00 -6.72 2.24
C ASN A 191 0.01 -6.07 1.24
N ILE A 192 -1.03 -6.79 0.83
CA ILE A 192 -2.09 -6.33 -0.09
C ILE A 192 -3.30 -5.83 0.72
#